data_AF-A0A5C8JFY6-F1
#
_entry.id   AF-A0A5C8JFY6-F1
#
_cell.length_a   1.000
_cell.length_b   1.000
_cell.length_c   1.000
_cell.angle_alpha   90.00
_cell.angle_beta   90.00
_cell.angle_gamma   90.00
#
_symmetry.space_group_name_H-M   'P 1'
#
loop_
_entity.id
_entity.type
_entity.pdbx_description
1 polymer ?
#
loop_
_entity_poly.entity_id
_entity_poly.type
_entity_poly.pdbx_seq_one_letter_code
_entity_poly.pdbx_strand_id
1 'polypeptide(L)' 'MKFLLCKVDNDYVELLNKLDSKVQYHHGNHDKPYLGVLFSINEVDYFVPLSFS' A
#
# COMPACT_ATOMS: atom_id res chain seq x y z
N MET A 1 -14.59 -14.22 -0.18
CA MET A 1 -13.79 -13.10 0.34
C MET A 1 -13.81 -11.99 -0.71
N LYS A 2 -14.09 -10.74 -0.34
CA LYS A 2 -14.16 -9.62 -1.28
C LYS A 2 -13.05 -8.63 -0.94
N PHE A 3 -12.06 -8.52 -1.81
CA PHE A 3 -11.01 -7.51 -1.67
C PHE A 3 -11.52 -6.17 -2.22
N LEU A 4 -11.13 -5.08 -1.57
CA LEU A 4 -11.49 -3.73 -1.98
C LEU A 4 -10.28 -3.00 -2.54
N LEU A 5 -10.53 -2.20 -3.57
CA LEU A 5 -9.55 -1.24 -4.07
C LEU A 5 -9.55 -0.05 -3.11
N CYS A 6 -8.40 0.25 -2.56
CA CYS A 6 -8.23 1.26 -1.52
C CYS A 6 -7.14 2.26 -1.94
N LYS A 7 -7.26 3.48 -1.42
CA LYS A 7 -6.15 4.43 -1.37
C LYS A 7 -5.62 4.45 0.05
N VAL A 8 -4.31 4.39 0.19
CA VAL A 8 -3.61 4.63 1.45
C VAL A 8 -3.09 6.07 1.40
N ASP A 9 -3.07 6.73 2.54
CA ASP A 9 -2.53 8.08 2.66
C ASP A 9 -1.07 8.15 2.19
N ASN A 10 -0.76 9.13 1.33
CA ASN A 10 0.55 9.25 0.71
C ASN A 10 1.64 9.64 1.71
N ASP A 11 1.36 10.56 2.63
CA ASP A 11 2.35 11.01 3.61
C ASP A 11 2.74 9.83 4.52
N TYR A 12 1.78 8.96 4.85
CA TYR A 12 2.01 7.73 5.57
C TYR A 12 2.92 6.75 4.80
N VAL A 13 2.63 6.51 3.53
CA VAL A 13 3.45 5.59 2.71
C VAL A 13 4.84 6.16 2.45
N GLU A 14 4.98 7.48 2.26
CA GLU A 14 6.27 8.16 2.13
C GLU A 14 7.12 7.98 3.40
N LEU A 15 6.51 8.15 4.58
CA LEU A 15 7.17 7.91 5.86
C LEU A 15 7.68 6.46 5.96
N LEU A 16 6.84 5.48 5.58
CA LEU A 16 7.23 4.07 5.59
C LEU A 16 8.35 3.78 4.57
N ASN A 17 8.33 4.39 3.38
CA ASN A 17 9.38 4.23 2.38
C ASN A 17 10.72 4.82 2.85
N LYS A 18 10.70 5.94 3.59
CA LYS A 18 11.91 6.51 4.21
C LYS A 18 12.52 5.59 5.26
N LEU A 19 11.71 4.78 5.95
CA LEU A 19 12.16 3.81 6.95
C LEU A 19 12.62 2.48 6.31
N ASP A 20 11.90 2.01 5.29
CA ASP A 20 12.24 0.84 4.48
C ASP A 20 12.01 1.13 3.00
N SER A 21 13.12 1.25 2.25
CA SER A 21 13.10 1.59 0.83
C SER A 21 12.40 0.56 -0.06
N LYS A 22 12.04 -0.62 0.47
CA LYS A 22 11.24 -1.63 -0.23
C LYS A 22 9.74 -1.32 -0.25
N VAL A 23 9.25 -0.44 0.61
CA VAL A 23 7.84 -0.04 0.61
C VAL A 23 7.55 0.71 -0.68
N GLN A 24 6.64 0.18 -1.50
CA GLN A 24 6.29 0.84 -2.75
C GLN A 24 5.41 2.06 -2.47
N TYR A 25 5.92 3.22 -2.87
CA TYR A 25 5.23 4.49 -2.74
C TYR A 25 4.57 4.89 -4.07
N HIS A 26 5.36 5.22 -5.10
CA HIS A 26 4.86 5.81 -6.35
C HIS A 26 5.09 4.93 -7.58
N HIS A 27 4.28 5.15 -8.62
CA HIS A 27 4.58 4.75 -9.99
C HIS A 27 4.63 6.00 -10.89
N GLY A 28 5.83 6.55 -11.08
CA GLY A 28 5.99 7.84 -11.76
C GLY A 28 5.40 8.98 -10.94
N ASN A 29 4.43 9.70 -11.52
CA ASN A 29 3.75 10.84 -10.91
C ASN A 29 2.37 10.50 -10.31
N HIS A 30 2.02 9.22 -10.20
CA HIS A 30 0.69 8.79 -9.76
C HIS A 30 0.74 7.97 -8.47
N ASP A 31 -0.24 8.23 -7.61
CA ASP A 31 -0.52 7.44 -6.41
C ASP A 31 -0.80 5.98 -6.79
N LYS A 32 -0.22 5.05 -6.03
CA LYS A 32 -0.50 3.63 -6.20
C LYS A 32 -1.83 3.25 -5.56
N PRO A 33 -2.76 2.60 -6.28
CA PRO A 33 -3.89 1.94 -5.64
C PRO A 33 -3.41 0.69 -4.90
N TYR A 34 -4.05 0.39 -3.78
CA TYR A 34 -3.78 -0.78 -2.95
C TYR A 34 -4.97 -1.72 -2.96
N LEU A 35 -4.70 -3.01 -2.74
CA LEU A 35 -5.71 -4.04 -2.52
C LEU A 35 -5.67 -4.49 -1.06
N GLY A 36 -6.81 -4.45 -0.37
CA GLY A 36 -6.89 -4.97 0.99
C GLY A 36 -8.31 -4.97 1.56
N VAL A 37 -8.49 -5.44 2.81
CA VAL A 37 -7.47 -6.10 3.65
C VAL A 37 -7.20 -7.52 3.15
N LEU A 38 -5.92 -7.90 3.00
CA LEU A 38 -5.52 -9.25 2.58
C LEU A 38 -5.53 -10.25 3.72
N PHE A 39 -4.92 -9.85 4.83
CA PHE A 39 -4.89 -10.57 6.10
C PHE A 39 -4.49 -9.58 7.21
N SER A 40 -4.72 -9.99 8.45
CA SER A 40 -4.34 -9.21 9.63
C SER A 40 -3.35 -10.02 10.47
N ILE A 41 -2.26 -9.40 10.91
CA ILE A 41 -1.28 -10.00 11.84
C ILE A 41 -1.15 -9.07 13.04
N ASN A 42 -1.39 -9.58 14.24
CA ASN A 42 -1.26 -8.81 15.48
C ASN A 42 -2.00 -7.46 15.41
N GLU A 43 -3.25 -7.48 14.93
CA GLU A 43 -4.12 -6.29 14.78
C GLU A 43 -3.65 -5.28 13.71
N VAL A 44 -2.68 -5.65 12.88
CA VAL A 44 -2.23 -4.85 11.73
C VAL A 44 -2.77 -5.44 10.44
N ASP A 45 -3.53 -4.64 9.71
CA ASP A 45 -4.10 -4.99 8.41
C ASP A 45 -3.08 -4.78 7.28
N TYR A 46 -2.89 -5.82 6.45
CA TYR A 46 -1.95 -5.77 5.33
C TYR A 46 -2.64 -5.48 4.01
N PHE A 47 -2.01 -4.58 3.26
CA PHE A 47 -2.42 -4.11 1.94
C PHE A 47 -1.30 -4.37 0.94
N VAL A 48 -1.65 -4.74 -0.29
CA VAL A 48 -0.66 -4.92 -1.36
C VAL A 48 -0.80 -3.80 -2.39
N PRO A 49 0.31 -3.12 -2.76
CA PRO A 49 0.31 -2.14 -3.83
C PRO A 49 0.06 -2.84 -5.17
N LEU A 50 -0.88 -2.33 -5.95
CA LEU A 50 -1.05 -2.80 -7.31
C LEU A 50 0.00 -2.14 -8.21
N SER A 51 0.53 -2.94 -9.14
CA SER A 51 1.38 -2.47 -10.23
C SER A 51 0.77 -3.01 -11.51
N PHE A 52 0.44 -2.12 -12.45
CA PHE A 52 0.13 -2.53 -13.82
C PHE A 52 1.47 -2.57 -14.55
N SER A 53 1.84 -3.77 -15.04
CA SER A 53 3.03 -3.99 -15.88
C SER A 53 2.90 -3.30 -17.23
#